data_AF-A0A2M6ZVJ9-F1
#
_entry.id   AF-A0A2M6ZVJ9-F1
#
_cell.length_a   1.000
_cell.length_b   1.000
_cell.length_c   1.000
_cell.angle_alpha   90.00
_cell.angle_beta   90.00
_cell.angle_gamma   90.00
#
_symmetry.space_group_name_H-M   'P 1'
#
loop_
_entity.id
_entity.type
_entity.pdbx_description
1 polymer ?
#
loop_
_entity_poly.entity_id
_entity_poly.type
_entity_poly.pdbx_seq_one_letter_code
_entity_poly.pdbx_strand_id
1 'polypeptide(L)'
;AFSLFTPVLFKYQGPVVAGQMGMTWSMVSSVGAIASAWLAPKVPIFGMLIAKHQYKDLDKLFWRVVKIIFPVSIVLVIVIWLLVYLLYQFKSSFSNRILAPLPTIIFLIAQVLVVFSFPVSAYLRAHKREPLVFLSVVAGFLIAFSTIFLGKYFSVNGIVVGYLGVNMFIVPMIFLVWKKRRAIWHSNINS
;
A
#
# COMPACT_ATOMS: atom_id res chain seq x y z
N ALA A 1 -6.80 -3.02 -9.83
CA ALA A 1 -5.64 -2.42 -10.54
C ALA A 1 -4.52 -3.43 -10.82
N PHE A 2 -4.15 -4.29 -9.86
CA PHE A 2 -3.01 -5.22 -10.03
C PHE A 2 -3.07 -6.14 -11.27
N SER A 3 -4.25 -6.64 -11.61
CA SER A 3 -4.46 -7.48 -12.80
C SER A 3 -4.20 -6.78 -14.15
N LEU A 4 -3.98 -5.46 -14.18
CA LEU A 4 -3.66 -4.71 -15.41
C LEU A 4 -2.16 -4.62 -15.70
N PHE A 5 -1.29 -4.73 -14.68
CA PHE A 5 0.17 -4.66 -14.89
C PHE A 5 0.65 -5.82 -15.78
N THR A 6 0.21 -7.03 -15.45
CA THR A 6 0.62 -8.27 -16.13
C THR A 6 0.27 -8.29 -17.62
N PRO A 7 -0.98 -8.06 -18.07
CA PRO A 7 -1.32 -8.07 -19.49
C PRO A 7 -0.71 -6.91 -20.27
N VAL A 8 -0.54 -5.72 -19.67
CA VAL A 8 0.13 -4.58 -20.31
C VAL A 8 1.60 -4.91 -20.56
N LEU A 9 2.31 -5.40 -19.54
CA LEU A 9 3.72 -5.79 -19.69
C LEU A 9 3.89 -6.99 -20.63
N PHE A 10 2.97 -7.95 -20.61
CA PHE A 10 3.00 -9.09 -21.52
C PHE A 10 2.90 -8.65 -22.98
N LYS A 11 2.06 -7.65 -23.28
CA LYS A 11 1.88 -7.10 -24.62
C LYS A 11 3.04 -6.23 -25.10
N TYR A 12 3.64 -5.41 -24.22
CA TYR A 12 4.65 -4.42 -24.63
C TYR A 12 6.11 -4.83 -24.37
N GLN A 13 6.37 -5.75 -23.43
CA GLN A 13 7.73 -6.15 -23.03
C GLN A 13 7.96 -7.66 -22.99
N GLY A 14 6.94 -8.44 -23.35
CA GLY A 14 7.02 -9.87 -23.44
C GLY A 14 6.84 -10.61 -22.10
N PRO A 15 6.73 -11.95 -22.18
CA PRO A 15 6.36 -12.80 -21.04
C PRO A 15 7.39 -12.80 -19.91
N VAL A 16 8.68 -12.61 -20.22
CA VAL A 16 9.76 -12.66 -19.23
C VAL A 16 9.64 -11.51 -18.23
N VAL A 17 9.50 -10.27 -18.71
CA VAL A 17 9.39 -9.08 -17.86
C VAL A 17 8.07 -9.08 -17.07
N ALA A 18 6.98 -9.56 -17.67
CA ALA A 18 5.70 -9.72 -16.99
C ALA A 18 5.79 -10.74 -15.83
N GLY A 19 6.52 -11.84 -16.03
CA GLY A 19 6.79 -12.84 -14.99
C GLY A 19 7.65 -12.28 -13.85
N GLN A 20 8.71 -11.53 -14.18
CA GLN A 20 9.54 -10.85 -13.19
C GLN A 20 8.71 -9.86 -12.34
N MET A 21 7.82 -9.11 -12.99
CA MET A 21 6.90 -8.19 -12.32
C MET A 21 5.98 -8.90 -11.33
N GLY A 22 5.42 -10.04 -11.72
CA GLY A 22 4.60 -10.87 -10.84
C GLY A 22 5.35 -11.34 -9.58
N MET A 23 6.58 -11.83 -9.76
CA MET A 23 7.41 -12.27 -8.62
C MET A 23 7.78 -11.11 -7.69
N THR A 24 8.25 -9.98 -8.24
CA THR A 24 8.55 -8.79 -7.44
C THR A 24 7.31 -8.30 -6.71
N TRP A 25 6.14 -8.28 -7.37
CA TRP A 25 4.91 -7.89 -6.70
C TRP A 25 4.51 -8.85 -5.57
N SER A 26 4.70 -10.15 -5.75
CA SER A 26 4.42 -11.12 -4.68
C SER A 26 5.19 -10.76 -3.41
N MET A 27 6.47 -10.40 -3.54
CA MET A 27 7.30 -9.93 -2.41
C MET A 27 6.79 -8.62 -1.81
N VAL A 28 6.42 -7.66 -2.66
CA VAL A 28 5.86 -6.37 -2.23
C VAL A 28 4.54 -6.57 -1.47
N SER A 29 3.66 -7.42 -1.98
CA SER A 29 2.36 -7.71 -1.38
C SER A 29 2.47 -8.45 -0.04
N SER A 30 3.56 -9.20 0.19
CA SER A 30 3.80 -9.87 1.48
C SER A 30 4.00 -8.85 2.60
N VAL A 31 4.57 -7.67 2.31
CA VAL A 31 4.66 -6.55 3.25
C VAL A 31 3.27 -6.11 3.69
N GLY A 32 2.35 -5.96 2.74
CA GLY A 32 0.96 -5.65 3.01
C GLY A 32 0.26 -6.74 3.83
N ALA A 33 0.48 -8.02 3.49
CA ALA A 33 -0.10 -9.15 4.19
C ALA A 33 0.32 -9.17 5.68
N ILE A 34 1.61 -9.02 5.96
CA ILE A 34 2.15 -8.99 7.33
C ILE A 34 1.58 -7.80 8.11
N ALA A 35 1.54 -6.61 7.51
CA ALA A 35 0.92 -5.45 8.15
C ALA A 35 -0.56 -5.67 8.46
N SER A 36 -1.30 -6.30 7.53
CA SER A 36 -2.72 -6.60 7.72
C SER A 36 -2.97 -7.64 8.82
N ALA A 37 -2.06 -8.60 9.01
CA ALA A 37 -2.16 -9.62 10.05
C ALA A 37 -2.14 -9.00 11.47
N TRP A 38 -1.42 -7.89 11.65
CA TRP A 38 -1.44 -7.11 12.90
C TRP A 38 -2.66 -6.23 13.08
N LEU A 39 -3.27 -5.79 11.98
CA LEU A 39 -4.45 -4.93 12.02
C LEU A 39 -5.75 -5.73 12.18
N ALA A 40 -5.90 -6.86 11.49
CA ALA A 40 -7.14 -7.63 11.40
C ALA A 40 -7.76 -7.98 12.77
N PRO A 41 -6.99 -8.45 13.78
CA PRO A 41 -7.53 -8.74 15.11
C PRO A 41 -8.00 -7.49 15.88
N LYS A 42 -7.54 -6.30 15.49
CA LYS A 42 -7.85 -5.03 16.17
C LYS A 42 -9.06 -4.31 15.55
N VAL A 43 -9.44 -4.66 14.32
CA VAL A 43 -10.63 -4.12 13.64
C VAL A 43 -11.92 -4.28 14.46
N PRO A 44 -12.29 -5.45 15.02
CA PRO A 44 -13.51 -5.57 15.83
C PRO A 44 -13.44 -4.73 17.12
N ILE A 45 -12.25 -4.58 17.71
CA ILE A 45 -12.04 -3.74 18.89
C ILE A 45 -12.27 -2.26 18.55
N PHE A 46 -11.84 -1.80 17.38
CA PHE A 46 -12.18 -0.45 16.90
C PHE A 46 -13.68 -0.25 16.83
N GLY A 47 -14.42 -1.18 16.22
CA GLY A 47 -15.89 -1.10 16.15
C GLY A 47 -16.56 -1.06 17.52
N MET A 48 -16.09 -1.88 18.46
CA MET A 48 -16.59 -1.90 19.84
C MET A 48 -16.35 -0.58 20.58
N LEU A 49 -15.15 -0.02 20.49
CA LEU A 49 -14.80 1.24 21.17
C LEU A 49 -15.58 2.43 20.59
N ILE A 50 -15.85 2.43 19.29
CA ILE A 50 -16.72 3.42 18.64
C ILE A 50 -18.16 3.31 19.14
N ALA A 51 -18.70 2.08 19.21
CA ALA A 51 -20.05 1.84 19.71
C ALA A 51 -20.22 2.23 21.19
N LYS A 52 -19.14 2.14 21.98
CA LYS A 52 -19.10 2.57 23.40
C LYS A 52 -18.73 4.04 23.58
N HIS A 53 -18.54 4.81 22.51
CA HIS A 53 -18.06 6.21 22.56
C HIS A 53 -16.74 6.40 23.33
N GLN A 54 -15.88 5.36 23.38
CA GLN A 54 -14.59 5.39 24.07
C GLN A 54 -13.47 5.87 23.13
N TYR A 55 -13.59 7.10 22.63
CA TYR A 55 -12.66 7.64 21.62
C TYR A 55 -11.21 7.77 22.12
N LYS A 56 -11.00 8.01 23.43
CA LYS A 56 -9.65 8.06 24.01
C LYS A 56 -8.91 6.72 23.87
N ASP A 57 -9.59 5.61 24.13
CA ASP A 57 -8.98 4.28 24.04
C ASP A 57 -8.89 3.80 22.59
N LEU A 58 -9.83 4.23 21.74
CA LEU A 58 -9.76 4.05 20.29
C LEU A 58 -8.49 4.70 19.72
N ASP A 59 -8.23 5.96 20.06
CA ASP A 59 -7.05 6.70 19.61
C ASP A 59 -5.75 6.07 20.14
N LYS A 60 -5.72 5.65 21.42
CA LYS A 60 -4.57 4.92 21.98
C LYS A 60 -4.28 3.63 21.23
N LEU A 61 -5.31 2.83 20.93
CA LEU A 61 -5.16 1.58 20.19
C LEU A 61 -4.71 1.84 18.76
N PHE A 62 -5.29 2.84 18.09
CA PHE A 62 -4.89 3.26 16.75
C PHE A 62 -3.40 3.62 16.70
N TRP A 63 -2.93 4.50 17.59
CA TRP A 63 -1.52 4.89 17.63
C TRP A 63 -0.59 3.75 18.00
N ARG A 64 -1.03 2.82 18.87
CA ARG A 64 -0.27 1.60 19.18
C ARG A 64 -0.09 0.73 17.93
N VAL A 65 -1.14 0.53 17.15
CA VAL A 65 -1.09 -0.26 15.92
C VAL A 65 -0.18 0.41 14.88
N VAL A 66 -0.32 1.72 14.67
CA VAL A 66 0.52 2.49 13.74
C VAL A 66 2.00 2.41 14.14
N LYS A 67 2.33 2.58 15.43
CA LYS A 67 3.70 2.49 15.95
C LYS A 67 4.34 1.12 15.80
N ILE A 68 3.56 0.06 15.65
CA ILE A 68 4.09 -1.30 15.43
C ILE A 68 4.19 -1.58 13.93
N ILE A 69 3.12 -1.34 13.17
CA ILE A 69 3.06 -1.64 11.72
C ILE A 69 4.14 -0.86 10.96
N PHE A 70 4.35 0.41 11.30
CA PHE A 70 5.28 1.28 10.58
C PHE A 70 6.74 0.79 10.62
N PRO A 71 7.38 0.61 11.79
CA PRO A 71 8.75 0.10 11.86
C PRO A 71 8.87 -1.33 11.32
N VAL A 72 7.89 -2.20 11.58
CA VAL A 72 7.90 -3.58 11.04
C VAL A 72 7.90 -3.55 9.51
N SER A 73 7.11 -2.67 8.89
CA SER A 73 7.07 -2.53 7.43
C SER A 73 8.38 -2.00 6.87
N ILE A 74 9.02 -1.05 7.55
CA ILE A 74 10.34 -0.51 7.14
C ILE A 74 11.41 -1.61 7.21
N VAL A 75 11.48 -2.35 8.32
CA VAL A 75 12.43 -3.46 8.47
C VAL A 75 12.22 -4.49 7.38
N LEU A 76 10.96 -4.86 7.11
CA LEU A 76 10.64 -5.84 6.08
C LEU A 76 11.01 -5.37 4.67
N VAL A 77 10.80 -4.09 4.35
CA VAL A 77 11.25 -3.49 3.09
C VAL A 77 12.76 -3.55 2.94
N ILE A 78 13.51 -3.20 3.99
CA ILE A 78 14.98 -3.27 3.99
C ILE A 78 15.45 -4.71 3.78
N VAL A 79 14.87 -5.68 4.48
CA VAL A 79 15.20 -7.10 4.35
C VAL A 79 14.93 -7.60 2.94
N ILE A 80 13.75 -7.32 2.37
CA ILE A 80 13.41 -7.74 1.00
C ILE A 80 14.36 -7.10 -0.01
N TRP A 81 14.65 -5.80 0.12
CA TRP A 81 15.56 -5.12 -0.79
C TRP A 81 16.98 -5.67 -0.72
N LEU A 82 17.49 -5.92 0.49
CA LEU A 82 18.82 -6.48 0.70
C LEU A 82 18.92 -7.91 0.12
N LEU A 83 17.88 -8.73 0.29
CA LEU A 83 17.80 -10.04 -0.37
C LEU A 83 17.87 -9.90 -1.90
N VAL A 84 17.07 -9.00 -2.50
CA VAL A 84 17.10 -8.77 -3.95
C VAL A 84 18.46 -8.27 -4.43
N TYR A 85 19.10 -7.38 -3.67
CA TYR A 85 20.45 -6.89 -3.97
C TYR A 85 21.50 -7.99 -3.93
N LEU A 86 21.49 -8.83 -2.88
CA LEU A 86 22.40 -9.98 -2.77
C LEU A 86 22.19 -10.98 -3.90
N LEU A 87 20.93 -11.30 -4.24
CA LEU A 87 20.60 -12.19 -5.36
C LEU A 87 21.20 -11.70 -6.69
N TYR A 88 21.24 -10.38 -6.89
CA TYR A 88 21.81 -9.76 -8.07
C TYR A 88 23.35 -9.83 -8.07
N GLN A 89 23.99 -9.60 -6.92
CA GLN A 89 25.45 -9.66 -6.78
C GLN A 89 26.01 -11.07 -6.95
N PHE A 90 25.32 -12.10 -6.45
CA PHE A 90 25.74 -13.49 -6.60
C PHE A 90 25.49 -14.07 -8.01
N LYS A 91 25.00 -13.26 -8.97
CA LYS A 91 24.60 -13.69 -10.33
C LYS A 91 23.81 -14.99 -10.33
N SER A 92 22.96 -15.18 -9.31
CA SER A 92 22.15 -16.38 -9.20
C SER A 92 21.17 -16.45 -10.37
N SER A 93 20.82 -17.66 -10.82
CA SER A 93 19.81 -17.88 -11.87
C SER A 93 18.46 -17.19 -11.55
N PHE A 94 18.18 -16.93 -10.26
CA PHE A 94 17.02 -16.17 -9.80
C PHE A 94 17.07 -14.66 -10.09
N SER A 95 18.24 -14.06 -10.34
CA SER A 95 18.35 -12.64 -10.70
C SER A 95 17.61 -12.30 -11.99
N ASN A 96 17.52 -13.26 -12.92
CA ASN A 96 16.76 -13.12 -14.16
C ASN A 96 15.24 -13.29 -13.97
N ARG A 97 14.79 -13.62 -12.76
CA ARG A 97 13.37 -13.85 -12.43
C ARG A 97 12.74 -12.74 -11.60
N ILE A 98 13.52 -11.73 -11.21
CA ILE A 98 13.08 -10.61 -10.37
C ILE A 98 13.45 -9.32 -11.10
N LEU A 99 12.67 -8.24 -10.91
CA LEU A 99 13.04 -6.92 -11.41
C LEU A 99 14.41 -6.48 -10.85
N ALA A 100 15.05 -5.57 -11.58
CA ALA A 100 16.26 -4.91 -11.11
C ALA A 100 16.06 -4.27 -9.71
N PRO A 101 17.14 -4.10 -8.92
CA PRO A 101 17.05 -3.57 -7.56
C PRO A 101 16.42 -2.16 -7.47
N LEU A 102 16.63 -1.34 -8.51
CA LEU A 102 16.15 0.04 -8.57
C LEU A 102 14.61 0.15 -8.67
N PRO A 103 13.91 -0.48 -9.64
CA PRO A 103 12.45 -0.47 -9.63
C PRO A 103 11.86 -1.24 -8.43
N THR A 104 12.57 -2.24 -7.90
CA THR A 104 12.11 -2.97 -6.70
C THR A 104 12.04 -2.06 -5.47
N ILE A 105 13.05 -1.23 -5.21
CA ILE A 105 13.02 -0.32 -4.05
C ILE A 105 11.91 0.73 -4.18
N ILE A 106 11.67 1.27 -5.37
CA ILE A 106 10.61 2.26 -5.60
C ILE A 106 9.22 1.64 -5.33
N PHE A 107 9.01 0.38 -5.75
CA PHE A 107 7.78 -0.36 -5.41
C PHE A 107 7.61 -0.59 -3.92
N LEU A 108 8.69 -0.99 -3.24
CA LEU A 108 8.67 -1.21 -1.80
C LEU A 108 8.37 0.10 -1.04
N ILE A 109 8.95 1.23 -1.46
CA ILE A 109 8.64 2.54 -0.89
C ILE A 109 7.16 2.89 -1.09
N ALA A 110 6.63 2.70 -2.30
CA ALA A 110 5.21 2.91 -2.57
C ALA A 110 4.32 2.02 -1.69
N GLN A 111 4.75 0.79 -1.42
CA GLN A 111 4.02 -0.13 -0.55
C GLN A 111 3.99 0.32 0.92
N VAL A 112 5.04 0.97 1.43
CA VAL A 112 5.03 1.56 2.78
C VAL A 112 3.93 2.62 2.89
N LEU A 113 3.75 3.46 1.86
CA LEU A 113 2.69 4.46 1.83
C LEU A 113 1.30 3.81 1.86
N VAL A 114 1.12 2.72 1.12
CA VAL A 114 -0.14 1.95 1.10
C VAL A 114 -0.42 1.34 2.48
N VAL A 115 0.57 0.72 3.10
CA VAL A 115 0.45 0.10 4.43
C VAL A 115 0.10 1.13 5.50
N PHE A 116 0.65 2.33 5.41
CA PHE A 116 0.31 3.44 6.31
C PHE A 116 -1.18 3.80 6.26
N SER A 117 -1.85 3.55 5.14
CA SER A 117 -3.28 3.80 4.97
C SER A 117 -4.17 2.71 5.56
N PHE A 118 -3.65 1.53 5.92
CA PHE A 118 -4.46 0.41 6.43
C PHE A 118 -5.15 0.71 7.75
N PRO A 119 -4.46 1.20 8.81
CA PRO A 119 -5.12 1.50 10.08
C PRO A 119 -6.16 2.61 9.94
N VAL A 120 -5.89 3.60 9.08
CA VAL A 120 -6.81 4.71 8.78
C VAL A 120 -8.08 4.20 8.11
N SER A 121 -7.92 3.29 7.14
CA SER A 121 -9.04 2.64 6.45
C SER A 121 -9.88 1.79 7.40
N ALA A 122 -9.25 0.99 8.26
CA ALA A 122 -9.95 0.21 9.28
C ALA A 122 -10.72 1.11 10.27
N TYR A 123 -10.12 2.22 10.70
CA TYR A 123 -10.77 3.20 11.58
C TYR A 123 -12.04 3.80 10.95
N LEU A 124 -11.95 4.20 9.67
CA LEU A 124 -13.08 4.77 8.94
C LEU A 124 -14.19 3.74 8.70
N ARG A 125 -13.83 2.52 8.29
CA ARG A 125 -14.80 1.42 8.11
C ARG A 125 -15.52 1.04 9.41
N ALA A 126 -14.83 1.09 10.54
CA ALA A 126 -15.42 0.80 11.84
C ALA A 126 -16.51 1.82 12.23
N HIS A 127 -16.51 3.04 11.66
CA HIS A 127 -17.59 4.03 11.79
C HIS A 127 -18.78 3.79 10.83
N LYS A 128 -18.84 2.63 10.15
CA LYS A 128 -19.86 2.24 9.16
C LYS A 128 -20.06 3.25 8.02
N ARG A 129 -19.08 4.13 7.78
CA ARG A 129 -19.05 5.00 6.60
C ARG A 129 -17.91 4.54 5.71
N GLU A 130 -18.17 4.41 4.41
CA GLU A 130 -17.15 4.05 3.43
C GLU A 130 -16.71 5.24 2.56
N PRO A 131 -16.20 6.35 3.13
CA PRO A 131 -15.77 7.50 2.34
C PRO A 131 -14.56 7.20 1.45
N LEU A 132 -13.90 6.05 1.65
CA LEU A 132 -12.71 5.63 0.92
C LEU A 132 -13.01 4.89 -0.38
N VAL A 133 -14.26 4.49 -0.65
CA VAL A 133 -14.60 3.76 -1.89
C VAL A 133 -14.36 4.66 -3.09
N PHE A 134 -14.80 5.93 -3.04
CA PHE A 134 -14.54 6.90 -4.11
C PHE A 134 -13.03 7.11 -4.34
N LEU A 135 -12.26 7.28 -3.26
CA LEU A 135 -10.79 7.39 -3.35
C LEU A 135 -10.13 6.14 -3.93
N SER A 136 -10.62 4.95 -3.58
CA SER A 136 -10.11 3.67 -4.11
C SER A 136 -10.41 3.51 -5.61
N VAL A 137 -11.58 3.96 -6.06
CA VAL A 137 -11.96 3.98 -7.48
C VAL A 137 -11.07 4.95 -8.25
N VAL A 138 -10.92 6.18 -7.75
CA VAL A 138 -10.04 7.20 -8.34
C VAL A 138 -8.59 6.69 -8.40
N ALA A 139 -8.08 6.13 -7.30
CA ALA A 139 -6.75 5.52 -7.26
C ALA A 139 -6.60 4.40 -8.30
N GLY A 140 -7.60 3.52 -8.42
CA GLY A 140 -7.61 2.43 -9.40
C GLY A 140 -7.56 2.94 -10.83
N PHE A 141 -8.32 4.00 -11.15
CA PHE A 141 -8.29 4.66 -12.45
C PHE A 141 -6.95 5.35 -12.73
N LEU A 142 -6.40 6.10 -11.76
CA LEU A 142 -5.09 6.75 -11.91
C LEU A 142 -3.98 5.72 -12.11
N ILE A 143 -3.97 4.63 -11.34
CA ILE A 143 -3.00 3.56 -11.50
C ILE A 143 -3.15 2.91 -12.89
N ALA A 144 -4.38 2.60 -13.32
CA ALA A 144 -4.62 2.02 -14.64
C ALA A 144 -4.17 2.95 -15.77
N PHE A 145 -4.54 4.22 -15.71
CA PHE A 145 -4.15 5.24 -16.68
C PHE A 145 -2.63 5.41 -16.73
N SER A 146 -2.00 5.55 -15.56
CA SER A 146 -0.55 5.63 -15.43
C SER A 146 0.14 4.39 -16.00
N THR A 147 -0.40 3.19 -15.76
CA THR A 147 0.16 1.93 -16.26
C THR A 147 0.09 1.83 -17.77
N ILE A 148 -1.06 2.19 -18.36
CA ILE A 148 -1.26 2.12 -19.81
C ILE A 148 -0.41 3.17 -20.53
N PHE A 149 -0.35 4.39 -19.99
CA PHE A 149 0.38 5.49 -20.60
C PHE A 149 1.89 5.32 -20.43
N LEU A 150 2.39 5.15 -19.20
CA LEU A 150 3.83 5.02 -18.94
C LEU A 150 4.39 3.65 -19.33
N GLY A 151 3.59 2.59 -19.29
CA GLY A 151 4.00 1.26 -19.77
C GLY A 151 4.28 1.23 -21.27
N LYS A 152 3.66 2.13 -22.05
CA LYS A 152 3.92 2.28 -23.48
C LYS A 152 5.22 3.05 -23.78
N TYR A 153 5.60 4.04 -22.97
CA TYR A 153 6.72 4.94 -23.27
C TYR A 153 8.00 4.66 -22.48
N PHE A 154 7.91 4.20 -21.23
CA PHE A 154 9.05 4.15 -20.28
C PHE A 154 9.28 2.75 -19.68
N SER A 155 8.76 1.70 -20.32
CA SER A 155 8.98 0.32 -19.90
C SER A 155 8.58 0.11 -18.41
N VAL A 156 9.36 -0.63 -17.62
CA VAL A 156 9.07 -0.99 -16.22
C VAL A 156 9.22 0.21 -15.29
N ASN A 157 10.25 1.03 -15.50
CA ASN A 157 10.55 2.17 -14.64
C ASN A 157 9.40 3.20 -14.65
N GLY A 158 8.77 3.43 -15.81
CA GLY A 158 7.60 4.31 -15.91
C GLY A 158 6.40 3.82 -15.10
N ILE A 159 6.15 2.50 -15.11
CA ILE A 159 5.07 1.89 -14.31
C ILE A 159 5.34 2.07 -12.81
N VAL A 160 6.57 1.85 -12.38
CA VAL A 160 6.95 1.92 -10.96
C VAL A 160 6.88 3.35 -10.44
N VAL A 161 7.42 4.32 -11.18
CA VAL A 161 7.38 5.75 -10.84
C VAL A 161 5.94 6.25 -10.84
N GLY A 162 5.15 5.84 -11.84
CA GLY A 162 3.72 6.14 -11.90
C GLY A 162 2.96 5.61 -10.67
N TYR A 163 3.21 4.36 -10.28
CA TYR A 163 2.62 3.77 -9.09
C TYR A 163 3.00 4.51 -7.81
N LEU A 164 4.28 4.89 -7.65
CA LEU A 164 4.71 5.71 -6.51
C LEU A 164 4.01 7.07 -6.50
N GLY A 165 3.97 7.77 -7.65
CA GLY A 165 3.35 9.08 -7.76
C GLY A 165 1.86 9.08 -7.42
N VAL A 166 1.12 8.08 -7.90
CA VAL A 166 -0.31 7.94 -7.56
C VAL A 166 -0.50 7.68 -6.07
N ASN A 167 0.30 6.80 -5.46
CA ASN A 167 0.20 6.55 -4.01
C ASN A 167 0.60 7.77 -3.18
N MET A 168 1.61 8.53 -3.62
CA MET A 168 2.01 9.77 -2.99
C MET A 168 0.91 10.84 -3.02
N PHE A 169 0.02 10.81 -4.03
CA PHE A 169 -1.14 11.70 -4.10
C PHE A 169 -2.34 11.19 -3.28
N ILE A 170 -2.64 9.89 -3.35
CA ILE A 170 -3.83 9.29 -2.72
C ILE A 170 -3.68 9.21 -1.20
N VAL A 171 -2.51 8.83 -0.68
CA VAL A 171 -2.31 8.61 0.77
C VAL A 171 -2.53 9.88 1.60
N PRO A 172 -2.00 11.06 1.22
CA PRO A 172 -2.34 12.31 1.89
C PRO A 172 -3.84 12.61 1.87
N MET A 173 -4.54 12.35 0.77
CA MET A 173 -5.99 12.55 0.70
C MET A 173 -6.74 11.64 1.67
N ILE A 174 -6.34 10.37 1.81
CA ILE A 174 -6.90 9.45 2.81
C ILE A 174 -6.73 10.03 4.22
N PHE A 175 -5.55 10.58 4.53
CA PHE A 175 -5.27 11.17 5.83
C PHE A 175 -6.06 12.46 6.09
N LEU A 176 -6.25 13.31 5.07
CA LEU A 176 -7.08 14.51 5.17
C LEU A 176 -8.54 14.17 5.44
N VAL A 177 -9.09 13.18 4.73
CA VAL A 177 -10.45 12.68 4.97
C VAL A 177 -10.59 12.15 6.40
N TRP A 178 -9.61 11.38 6.88
CA TRP A 178 -9.59 10.90 8.26
C TRP A 178 -9.57 12.04 9.28
N LYS A 179 -8.68 13.03 9.12
CA LYS A 179 -8.60 14.18 10.03
C LYS A 179 -9.90 14.97 10.08
N LYS A 180 -10.53 15.22 8.92
CA LYS A 180 -11.81 15.94 8.82
C LYS A 180 -12.94 15.15 9.49
N ARG A 181 -13.03 13.84 9.25
CA ARG A 181 -14.08 12.99 9.83
C ARG A 181 -13.91 12.82 11.34
N ARG A 182 -12.68 12.62 11.81
CA ARG A 182 -12.36 12.54 13.24
C ARG A 182 -12.78 13.81 13.98
N ALA A 183 -12.48 14.99 13.43
CA ALA A 183 -12.88 16.26 14.05
C ALA A 183 -14.40 16.39 14.21
N ILE A 184 -15.18 16.02 13.18
CA ILE A 184 -16.65 16.07 13.21
C ILE A 184 -17.24 15.07 14.22
N TRP A 185 -16.69 13.86 14.28
CA TRP A 185 -17.20 12.82 15.17
C TRP A 185 -16.86 13.06 16.64
N HIS A 186 -15.71 13.69 16.91
CA HIS A 186 -15.34 14.08 18.27
C HIS A 186 -16.03 15.38 18.71
N SER A 187 -16.44 16.27 17.80
CA SER A 187 -17.15 17.52 18.15
C SER A 187 -18.62 17.30 18.49
N ASN A 188 -19.31 16.40 17.77
CA ASN A 188 -20.75 16.13 17.93
C ASN A 188 -21.14 15.47 19.28
N ILE A 189 -20.19 15.23 20.19
CA ILE A 189 -20.45 14.66 21.51
C ILE A 189 -20.36 15.72 22.62
N ASN A 190 -19.73 16.86 22.32
CA ASN A 190 -19.62 17.99 23.26
C ASN A 190 -20.72 19.05 23.04
N SER A 191 -21.66 18.82 22.12
CA SER A 191 -22.84 19.66 21.85
C SER A 191 -24.10 18.89 22.16
#